data_AF-A0A8S9EAG7-F1
#
_entry.id   AF-A0A8S9EAG7-F1
#
_cell.length_a   1.000
_cell.length_b   1.000
_cell.length_c   1.000
_cell.angle_alpha   90.00
_cell.angle_beta   90.00
_cell.angle_gamma   90.00
#
_symmetry.space_group_name_H-M   'P 1'
#
loop_
_entity.id
_entity.type
_entity.pdbx_description
1 polymer ?
#
loop_
_entity_poly.entity_id
_entity_poly.type
_entity_poly.pdbx_seq_one_letter_code
_entity_poly.pdbx_strand_id
1 'polypeptide(L)'
;AYERTCRYLAKKSNSVVASVGYRLAPEHPFPTQFEDCLTATIHFMRTAQDYGVDPSRIIICGDSSGGTLTAAVAQALVNRRDLPKLRAQILIYPFLQCVDFNLPSYQQNEGVPILLKKRTLALGLKYLNKDLSVMEAIFKGSHIPEDLQLKYQKWVSPDYIPHEFKTRGYKPIAINPFSEELYTLFKLVFDPVFSPLLAEDSVIAQLPEAFILTCEFDVLRDDGLLYKKRLEDHGIKVTWCHLQEGFHGIVFLALCS
;
A
#
# COMPACT_ATOMS: atom_id res chain seq x y z
N ALA A 1 13.16 4.43 -15.01
CA ALA A 1 12.43 5.57 -14.38
C ALA A 1 13.02 5.95 -13.02
N TYR A 2 13.21 5.00 -12.08
CA TYR A 2 13.61 5.31 -10.69
C TYR A 2 15.12 5.51 -10.44
N GLU A 3 15.99 5.44 -11.46
CA GLU A 3 17.44 5.56 -11.28
C GLU A 3 17.84 6.84 -10.53
N ARG A 4 17.26 7.99 -10.89
CA ARG A 4 17.57 9.27 -10.25
C ARG A 4 17.20 9.27 -8.76
N THR A 5 16.00 8.78 -8.44
CA THR A 5 15.53 8.63 -7.05
C THR A 5 16.43 7.68 -6.26
N CYS A 6 16.78 6.51 -6.82
CA CYS A 6 17.67 5.56 -6.15
C CYS A 6 19.07 6.15 -5.91
N ARG A 7 19.64 6.87 -6.89
CA ARG A 7 20.92 7.56 -6.73
C ARG A 7 20.86 8.67 -5.70
N TYR A 8 19.77 9.43 -5.69
CA TYR A 8 19.55 10.48 -4.69
C TYR A 8 19.49 9.88 -3.28
N LEU A 9 18.71 8.82 -3.08
CA LEU A 9 18.62 8.10 -1.81
C LEU A 9 19.98 7.56 -1.39
N ALA A 10 20.66 6.81 -2.26
CA ALA A 10 21.99 6.25 -1.98
C ALA A 10 22.99 7.33 -1.53
N LYS A 11 23.03 8.46 -2.24
CA LYS A 11 23.93 9.59 -1.92
C LYS A 11 23.55 10.28 -0.61
N LYS A 12 22.27 10.51 -0.36
CA LYS A 12 21.79 11.27 0.81
C LYS A 12 21.78 10.44 2.10
N SER A 13 21.53 9.14 2.01
CA SER A 13 21.53 8.25 3.17
C SER A 13 22.86 7.53 3.38
N ASN A 14 23.84 7.70 2.48
CA ASN A 14 25.09 6.95 2.46
C ASN A 14 24.85 5.44 2.58
N SER A 15 23.94 4.93 1.75
CA SER A 15 23.50 3.53 1.77
C SER A 15 23.63 2.87 0.41
N VAL A 16 23.77 1.55 0.41
CA VAL A 16 23.59 0.74 -0.80
C VAL A 16 22.09 0.67 -1.11
N VAL A 17 21.72 0.94 -2.36
CA VAL A 17 20.33 0.86 -2.83
C VAL A 17 20.23 -0.22 -3.90
N ALA A 18 19.45 -1.26 -3.61
CA ALA A 18 19.09 -2.31 -4.55
C ALA A 18 17.68 -2.05 -5.10
N SER A 19 17.59 -1.59 -6.36
CA SER A 19 16.30 -1.39 -7.04
C SER A 19 15.85 -2.69 -7.70
N VAL A 20 14.68 -3.20 -7.32
CA VAL A 20 14.15 -4.45 -7.88
C VAL A 20 13.45 -4.18 -9.21
N GLY A 21 13.96 -4.77 -10.29
CA GLY A 21 13.31 -4.77 -11.61
C GLY A 21 12.26 -5.86 -11.72
N TYR A 22 11.21 -5.81 -10.89
CA TYR A 22 10.15 -6.82 -10.90
C TYR A 22 9.31 -6.78 -12.18
N ARG A 23 8.75 -7.93 -12.56
CA ARG A 23 7.90 -8.07 -13.76
C ARG A 23 6.61 -7.27 -13.62
N LEU A 24 6.11 -6.71 -14.72
CA LEU A 24 4.94 -5.82 -14.70
C LEU A 24 3.68 -6.50 -15.28
N ALA A 25 2.53 -6.07 -14.78
CA ALA A 25 1.24 -6.34 -15.40
C ALA A 25 1.02 -5.37 -16.59
N PRO A 26 0.25 -5.77 -17.62
CA PRO A 26 -0.59 -6.98 -17.68
C PRO A 26 0.14 -8.27 -18.09
N GLU A 27 1.39 -8.21 -18.56
CA GLU A 27 2.13 -9.38 -19.05
C GLU A 27 2.36 -10.43 -17.95
N HIS A 28 2.55 -9.97 -16.72
CA HIS A 28 2.67 -10.79 -15.52
C HIS A 28 1.68 -10.30 -14.45
N PRO A 29 0.48 -10.89 -14.34
CA PRO A 29 -0.52 -10.45 -13.37
C PRO A 29 -0.12 -10.77 -11.92
N PHE A 30 -0.90 -10.25 -10.97
CA PHE A 30 -0.78 -10.63 -9.56
C PHE A 30 -0.73 -12.16 -9.38
N PRO A 31 0.14 -12.71 -8.50
CA PRO A 31 1.00 -12.02 -7.53
C PRO A 31 2.48 -11.88 -7.95
N THR A 32 2.82 -11.97 -9.24
CA THR A 32 4.23 -12.10 -9.70
C THR A 32 5.20 -11.02 -9.16
N GLN A 33 4.74 -9.78 -9.04
CA GLN A 33 5.51 -8.63 -8.55
C GLN A 33 5.94 -8.83 -7.11
N PHE A 34 5.02 -9.36 -6.28
CA PHE A 34 5.29 -9.68 -4.89
C PHE A 34 6.31 -10.81 -4.80
N GLU A 35 6.17 -11.86 -5.62
CA GLU A 35 7.13 -12.98 -5.67
C GLU A 35 8.53 -12.51 -6.05
N ASP A 36 8.64 -11.64 -7.06
CA ASP A 36 9.91 -11.05 -7.51
C ASP A 36 10.53 -10.18 -6.40
N CYS A 37 9.74 -9.31 -5.78
CA CYS A 37 10.21 -8.44 -4.68
C CYS A 37 10.63 -9.24 -3.45
N LEU A 38 9.85 -10.27 -3.08
CA LEU A 38 10.17 -11.14 -1.96
C LEU A 38 11.46 -11.93 -2.24
N THR A 39 11.59 -12.50 -3.45
CA THR A 39 12.79 -13.26 -3.86
C THR A 39 14.04 -12.37 -3.85
N ALA A 40 13.96 -11.18 -4.44
CA ALA A 40 15.06 -10.22 -4.47
C ALA A 40 15.44 -9.75 -3.05
N THR A 41 14.44 -9.49 -2.19
CA THR A 41 14.67 -9.08 -0.80
C THR A 41 15.35 -10.19 -0.01
N ILE A 42 14.87 -11.44 -0.10
CA ILE A 42 15.48 -12.61 0.57
C ILE A 42 16.92 -12.80 0.08
N HIS A 43 17.16 -12.71 -1.23
CA HIS A 43 18.49 -12.84 -1.79
C HIS A 43 19.42 -11.77 -1.21
N PHE A 44 19.00 -10.50 -1.27
CA PHE A 44 19.79 -9.38 -0.74
C PHE A 44 20.05 -9.52 0.76
N MET A 45 19.07 -9.97 1.56
CA MET A 45 19.27 -10.20 3.00
C MET A 45 20.28 -11.31 3.30
N ARG A 46 20.39 -12.32 2.43
CA ARG A 46 21.37 -13.41 2.57
C ARG A 46 22.77 -13.02 2.14
N THR A 47 22.89 -12.12 1.16
CA THR A 47 24.16 -11.71 0.55
C THR A 47 24.56 -10.27 0.91
N ALA A 48 23.87 -9.63 1.86
CA ALA A 48 24.06 -8.22 2.21
C ALA A 48 25.53 -7.87 2.50
N GLN A 49 26.24 -8.76 3.20
CA GLN A 49 27.64 -8.57 3.55
C GLN A 49 28.56 -8.52 2.32
N ASP A 50 28.23 -9.22 1.24
CA ASP A 50 28.99 -9.20 -0.03
C ASP A 50 28.98 -7.80 -0.66
N TYR A 51 27.97 -6.99 -0.34
CA TYR A 51 27.83 -5.60 -0.77
C TYR A 51 28.30 -4.59 0.29
N GLY A 52 28.96 -5.06 1.37
CA GLY A 52 29.37 -4.21 2.49
C GLY A 52 28.19 -3.67 3.34
N VAL A 53 27.02 -4.31 3.26
CA VAL A 53 25.83 -3.91 4.00
C VAL A 53 25.74 -4.71 5.30
N ASP A 54 25.51 -4.00 6.40
CA ASP A 54 25.20 -4.58 7.70
C ASP A 54 23.78 -5.19 7.68
N PRO A 55 23.64 -6.53 7.87
CA PRO A 55 22.33 -7.20 7.81
C PRO A 55 21.31 -6.69 8.82
N SER A 56 21.75 -6.06 9.92
CA SER A 56 20.86 -5.49 10.95
C SER A 56 20.26 -4.13 10.57
N ARG A 57 20.73 -3.54 9.45
CA ARG A 57 20.36 -2.18 9.00
C ARG A 57 19.65 -2.17 7.65
N ILE A 58 19.06 -3.29 7.24
CA ILE A 58 18.33 -3.40 5.98
C ILE A 58 16.94 -2.76 6.11
N ILE A 59 16.62 -1.85 5.20
CA ILE A 59 15.33 -1.16 5.10
C ILE A 59 14.70 -1.51 3.75
N ILE A 60 13.38 -1.70 3.72
CA ILE A 60 12.60 -1.83 2.50
C ILE A 60 11.78 -0.56 2.24
N CYS A 61 11.67 -0.13 0.99
CA CYS A 61 11.07 1.14 0.62
C CYS A 61 10.35 1.03 -0.72
N GLY A 62 9.20 1.70 -0.84
CA GLY A 62 8.49 1.84 -2.10
C GLY A 62 7.40 2.89 -2.04
N ASP A 63 7.02 3.38 -3.22
CA ASP A 63 6.00 4.41 -3.38
C ASP A 63 4.79 3.88 -4.15
N SER A 64 3.58 4.35 -3.81
CA SER A 64 2.32 3.92 -4.46
C SER A 64 2.15 2.39 -4.41
N SER A 65 2.09 1.70 -5.55
CA SER A 65 2.06 0.24 -5.65
C SER A 65 3.35 -0.42 -5.14
N GLY A 66 4.50 0.25 -5.22
CA GLY A 66 5.72 -0.16 -4.53
C GLY A 66 5.58 -0.10 -3.02
N GLY A 67 4.74 0.78 -2.49
CA GLY A 67 4.34 0.82 -1.08
C GLY A 67 3.51 -0.41 -0.69
N THR A 68 2.60 -0.86 -1.55
CA THR A 68 1.87 -2.13 -1.39
C THR A 68 2.85 -3.30 -1.26
N LEU A 69 3.79 -3.42 -2.21
CA LEU A 69 4.80 -4.49 -2.22
C LEU A 69 5.71 -4.40 -1.00
N THR A 70 6.08 -3.20 -0.57
CA THR A 70 6.89 -2.97 0.64
C THR A 70 6.20 -3.52 1.88
N ALA A 71 4.92 -3.18 2.09
CA ALA A 71 4.14 -3.67 3.21
C ALA A 71 3.94 -5.20 3.13
N ALA A 72 3.56 -5.72 1.97
CA ALA A 72 3.36 -7.15 1.75
C ALA A 72 4.63 -7.98 2.01
N VAL A 73 5.78 -7.53 1.50
CA VAL A 73 7.07 -8.21 1.72
C VAL A 73 7.47 -8.15 3.20
N ALA A 74 7.31 -7.00 3.86
CA ALA A 74 7.58 -6.90 5.29
C ALA A 74 6.71 -7.89 6.11
N GLN A 75 5.43 -8.00 5.78
CA GLN A 75 4.50 -8.95 6.39
C GLN A 75 4.91 -10.41 6.14
N ALA A 76 5.30 -10.76 4.90
CA ALA A 76 5.75 -12.10 4.55
C ALA A 76 7.05 -12.53 5.27
N LEU A 77 7.91 -11.57 5.61
CA LEU A 77 9.18 -11.82 6.30
C LEU A 77 9.03 -11.99 7.83
N VAL A 78 7.88 -11.66 8.43
CA VAL A 78 7.65 -11.77 9.88
C VAL A 78 8.02 -13.16 10.42
N ASN A 79 7.61 -14.21 9.70
CA ASN A 79 7.80 -15.61 10.12
C ASN A 79 9.15 -16.23 9.68
N ARG A 80 10.01 -15.47 8.96
CA ARG A 80 11.31 -15.96 8.48
C ARG A 80 12.40 -15.78 9.53
N ARG A 81 12.58 -16.81 10.37
CA ARG A 81 13.60 -16.84 11.42
C ARG A 81 15.02 -17.13 10.92
N ASP A 82 15.15 -17.61 9.68
CA ASP A 82 16.42 -17.88 9.01
C ASP A 82 17.06 -16.63 8.38
N LEU A 83 16.39 -15.47 8.46
CA LEU A 83 16.83 -14.20 7.88
C LEU A 83 17.04 -13.15 8.96
N PRO A 84 17.90 -12.13 8.72
CA PRO A 84 17.94 -10.95 9.57
C PRO A 84 16.56 -10.26 9.61
N LYS A 85 16.30 -9.43 10.63
CA LYS A 85 15.07 -8.63 10.69
C LYS A 85 15.24 -7.34 9.89
N LEU A 86 14.17 -6.91 9.22
CA LEU A 86 14.11 -5.57 8.64
C LEU A 86 14.23 -4.53 9.75
N ARG A 87 15.04 -3.50 9.51
CA ARG A 87 15.23 -2.38 10.42
C ARG A 87 14.06 -1.41 10.37
N ALA A 88 13.51 -1.16 9.18
CA ALA A 88 12.35 -0.30 8.96
C ALA A 88 11.65 -0.62 7.63
N GLN A 89 10.42 -0.12 7.47
CA GLN A 89 9.71 -0.04 6.19
C GLN A 89 9.39 1.42 5.86
N ILE A 90 9.60 1.83 4.60
CA ILE A 90 9.30 3.20 4.12
C ILE A 90 8.19 3.11 3.08
N LEU A 91 7.04 3.70 3.40
CA LEU A 91 5.82 3.66 2.61
C LEU A 91 5.47 5.06 2.15
N ILE A 92 5.60 5.31 0.85
CA ILE A 92 5.36 6.63 0.28
C ILE A 92 4.02 6.61 -0.45
N TYR A 93 3.03 7.36 0.04
CA TYR A 93 1.63 7.42 -0.46
C TYR A 93 1.07 6.04 -0.89
N PRO A 94 1.12 5.03 0.00
CA PRO A 94 0.92 3.64 -0.38
C PRO A 94 -0.56 3.31 -0.69
N PHE A 95 -0.78 2.42 -1.66
CA PHE A 95 -2.07 1.74 -1.84
C PHE A 95 -2.11 0.50 -0.93
N LEU A 96 -3.12 0.36 -0.07
CA LEU A 96 -3.11 -0.70 0.96
C LEU A 96 -4.42 -1.47 1.13
N GLN A 97 -5.52 -1.05 0.50
CA GLN A 97 -6.79 -1.77 0.55
C GLN A 97 -7.66 -1.59 -0.70
N CYS A 98 -8.48 -2.60 -0.98
CA CYS A 98 -9.44 -2.62 -2.10
C CYS A 98 -10.90 -2.86 -1.62
N VAL A 99 -11.17 -2.65 -0.34
CA VAL A 99 -12.45 -2.96 0.31
C VAL A 99 -13.32 -1.71 0.55
N ASP A 100 -12.76 -0.51 0.55
CA ASP A 100 -13.55 0.71 0.66
C ASP A 100 -12.96 1.83 -0.21
N PHE A 101 -13.54 2.01 -1.39
CA PHE A 101 -13.25 3.11 -2.29
C PHE A 101 -14.07 4.38 -1.99
N ASN A 102 -14.77 4.41 -0.86
CA ASN A 102 -15.63 5.51 -0.44
C ASN A 102 -15.18 6.15 0.88
N LEU A 103 -13.97 5.82 1.36
CA LEU A 103 -13.31 6.59 2.40
C LEU A 103 -13.19 8.08 2.00
N PRO A 104 -13.08 9.00 2.98
CA PRO A 104 -13.04 10.45 2.74
C PRO A 104 -12.14 10.90 1.60
N SER A 105 -10.89 10.45 1.56
CA SER A 105 -9.90 10.82 0.55
C SER A 105 -10.27 10.35 -0.86
N TYR A 106 -10.84 9.15 -1.03
CA TYR A 106 -11.30 8.69 -2.34
C TYR A 106 -12.43 9.57 -2.89
N GLN A 107 -13.31 10.10 -2.04
CA GLN A 107 -14.37 11.03 -2.46
C GLN A 107 -13.82 12.43 -2.71
N GLN A 108 -13.08 12.99 -1.74
CA GLN A 108 -12.59 14.36 -1.77
C GLN A 108 -11.58 14.62 -2.90
N ASN A 109 -10.77 13.61 -3.23
CA ASN A 109 -9.68 13.73 -4.19
C ASN A 109 -9.98 13.00 -5.51
N GLU A 110 -11.23 12.62 -5.79
CA GLU A 110 -11.57 11.74 -6.91
C GLU A 110 -11.09 12.24 -8.28
N GLY A 111 -11.03 13.57 -8.43
CA GLY A 111 -10.65 14.29 -9.65
C GLY A 111 -9.24 14.88 -9.63
N VAL A 112 -8.42 14.62 -8.61
CA VAL A 112 -7.06 15.18 -8.54
C VAL A 112 -6.16 14.50 -9.59
N PRO A 113 -5.39 15.27 -10.40
CA PRO A 113 -4.49 14.72 -11.41
C PRO A 113 -3.43 13.73 -10.89
N ILE A 114 -2.78 13.02 -11.83
CA ILE A 114 -1.92 11.83 -11.64
C ILE A 114 -2.72 10.57 -11.28
N LEU A 115 -3.46 10.56 -10.17
CA LEU A 115 -4.21 9.39 -9.69
C LEU A 115 -5.68 9.73 -9.38
N LEU A 116 -6.54 9.55 -10.37
CA LEU A 116 -8.00 9.65 -10.23
C LEU A 116 -8.57 8.41 -9.50
N LYS A 117 -9.68 8.55 -8.76
CA LYS A 117 -10.38 7.42 -8.12
C LYS A 117 -10.68 6.28 -9.11
N LYS A 118 -11.20 6.63 -10.29
CA LYS A 118 -11.47 5.66 -11.38
C LYS A 118 -10.19 4.98 -11.87
N ARG A 119 -9.08 5.71 -11.94
CA ARG A 119 -7.79 5.17 -12.38
C ARG A 119 -7.23 4.18 -11.38
N THR A 120 -7.37 4.42 -10.07
CA THR A 120 -6.92 3.49 -9.01
C THR A 120 -7.56 2.12 -9.20
N LEU A 121 -8.89 2.07 -9.30
CA LEU A 121 -9.58 0.80 -9.49
C LEU A 121 -9.27 0.15 -10.86
N ALA A 122 -9.17 0.95 -11.93
CA ALA A 122 -8.80 0.42 -13.24
C ALA A 122 -7.39 -0.21 -13.25
N LEU A 123 -6.43 0.38 -12.52
CA LEU A 123 -5.10 -0.20 -12.35
C LEU A 123 -5.15 -1.50 -11.55
N GLY A 124 -5.92 -1.55 -10.46
CA GLY A 124 -6.13 -2.77 -9.66
C GLY A 124 -6.78 -3.90 -10.46
N LEU A 125 -7.79 -3.61 -11.28
CA LEU A 125 -8.44 -4.60 -12.14
C LEU A 125 -7.51 -5.12 -13.23
N LYS A 126 -6.76 -4.24 -13.91
CA LYS A 126 -5.72 -4.65 -14.85
C LYS A 126 -4.65 -5.50 -14.16
N TYR A 127 -4.31 -5.15 -12.92
CA TYR A 127 -3.33 -5.89 -12.14
C TYR A 127 -3.78 -7.33 -11.83
N LEU A 128 -5.08 -7.53 -11.64
CA LEU A 128 -5.72 -8.84 -11.47
C LEU A 128 -6.15 -9.51 -12.78
N ASN A 129 -5.86 -8.91 -13.94
CA ASN A 129 -6.35 -9.32 -15.25
C ASN A 129 -7.88 -9.49 -15.29
N LYS A 130 -8.61 -8.49 -14.78
CA LYS A 130 -10.07 -8.43 -14.71
C LYS A 130 -10.62 -7.33 -15.62
N ASP A 131 -11.86 -7.54 -16.06
CA ASP A 131 -12.57 -6.61 -16.92
C ASP A 131 -12.97 -5.32 -16.18
N LEU A 132 -13.01 -4.19 -16.90
CA LEU A 132 -13.31 -2.88 -16.34
C LEU A 132 -14.82 -2.60 -16.19
N SER A 133 -15.69 -3.41 -16.81
CA SER A 133 -17.15 -3.26 -16.73
C SER A 133 -17.69 -3.39 -15.30
N VAL A 134 -16.96 -4.07 -14.42
CA VAL A 134 -17.35 -4.30 -13.02
C VAL A 134 -17.04 -3.12 -12.09
N MET A 135 -16.39 -2.07 -12.59
CA MET A 135 -15.92 -0.94 -11.78
C MET A 135 -17.05 -0.23 -11.01
N GLU A 136 -18.19 0.00 -11.65
CA GLU A 136 -19.30 0.73 -11.01
C GLU A 136 -19.85 -0.04 -9.81
N ALA A 137 -19.97 -1.36 -9.93
CA ALA A 137 -20.48 -2.19 -8.85
C ALA A 137 -19.46 -2.35 -7.71
N ILE A 138 -18.15 -2.36 -8.01
CA ILE A 138 -17.10 -2.33 -6.99
C ILE A 138 -17.09 -1.00 -6.22
N PHE A 139 -17.26 0.15 -6.91
CA PHE A 139 -17.39 1.44 -6.22
C PHE A 139 -18.62 1.52 -5.31
N LYS A 140 -19.64 0.72 -5.58
CA LYS A 140 -20.84 0.59 -4.75
C LYS A 140 -20.68 -0.40 -3.59
N GLY A 141 -19.53 -1.06 -3.47
CA GLY A 141 -19.23 -2.03 -2.41
C GLY A 141 -19.90 -3.40 -2.59
N SER A 142 -20.52 -3.67 -3.74
CA SER A 142 -21.29 -4.91 -3.97
C SER A 142 -20.43 -6.19 -3.98
N HIS A 143 -19.10 -6.08 -4.00
CA HIS A 143 -18.17 -7.22 -3.98
C HIS A 143 -17.83 -7.75 -2.58
N ILE A 144 -18.39 -7.15 -1.52
CA ILE A 144 -18.02 -7.45 -0.13
C ILE A 144 -19.21 -8.06 0.59
N PRO A 145 -19.11 -9.31 1.05
CA PRO A 145 -20.17 -9.91 1.86
C PRO A 145 -20.18 -9.29 3.28
N GLU A 146 -21.34 -9.33 3.94
CA GLU A 146 -21.59 -8.67 5.22
C GLU A 146 -20.61 -9.12 6.33
N ASP A 147 -20.27 -10.41 6.36
CA ASP A 147 -19.33 -10.97 7.35
C ASP A 147 -17.92 -10.40 7.19
N LEU A 148 -17.44 -10.24 5.95
CA LEU A 148 -16.15 -9.60 5.67
C LEU A 148 -16.21 -8.10 5.90
N GLN A 149 -17.33 -7.44 5.61
CA GLN A 149 -17.53 -6.04 5.93
C GLN A 149 -17.37 -5.82 7.45
N LEU A 150 -18.05 -6.62 8.28
CA LEU A 150 -17.93 -6.58 9.74
C LEU A 150 -16.51 -6.92 10.20
N LYS A 151 -15.87 -7.94 9.59
CA LYS A 151 -14.48 -8.32 9.90
C LYS A 151 -13.51 -7.18 9.67
N TYR A 152 -13.63 -6.46 8.56
CA TYR A 152 -12.65 -5.46 8.14
C TYR A 152 -12.99 -4.04 8.60
N GLN A 153 -14.23 -3.76 9.03
CA GLN A 153 -14.63 -2.45 9.56
C GLN A 153 -13.79 -2.00 10.76
N LYS A 154 -13.25 -2.93 11.56
CA LYS A 154 -12.32 -2.61 12.66
C LYS A 154 -10.97 -2.04 12.20
N TRP A 155 -10.65 -2.12 10.92
CA TRP A 155 -9.39 -1.64 10.35
C TRP A 155 -9.60 -0.62 9.22
N VAL A 156 -10.64 -0.83 8.42
CA VAL A 156 -11.01 0.04 7.29
C VAL A 156 -12.36 0.67 7.61
N SER A 157 -12.31 1.84 8.23
CA SER A 157 -13.50 2.62 8.56
C SER A 157 -13.22 4.13 8.54
N PRO A 158 -14.16 4.95 8.04
CA PRO A 158 -14.07 6.41 8.13
C PRO A 158 -14.08 6.94 9.57
N ASP A 159 -14.50 6.13 10.55
CA ASP A 159 -14.50 6.50 11.97
C ASP A 159 -13.08 6.65 12.52
N TYR A 160 -12.12 5.94 11.91
CA TYR A 160 -10.71 6.01 12.27
C TYR A 160 -9.94 7.11 11.52
N ILE A 161 -10.60 7.84 10.62
CA ILE A 161 -10.03 9.00 9.95
C ILE A 161 -10.27 10.24 10.81
N PRO A 162 -9.22 10.99 11.18
CA PRO A 162 -9.36 12.24 11.94
C PRO A 162 -10.30 13.24 11.26
N HIS A 163 -11.00 14.04 12.06
CA HIS A 163 -12.06 14.91 11.57
C HIS A 163 -11.56 15.93 10.53
N GLU A 164 -10.37 16.49 10.72
CA GLU A 164 -9.74 17.44 9.81
C GLU A 164 -9.66 16.91 8.36
N PHE A 165 -9.45 15.61 8.18
CA PHE A 165 -9.37 14.95 6.88
C PHE A 165 -10.75 14.66 6.27
N LYS A 166 -11.85 14.88 6.99
CA LYS A 166 -13.24 14.67 6.52
C LYS A 166 -13.95 15.95 6.08
N THR A 167 -13.32 17.11 6.27
CA THR A 167 -13.95 18.42 6.16
C THR A 167 -14.37 18.84 4.74
N ARG A 168 -13.78 18.26 3.68
CA ARG A 168 -14.01 18.66 2.28
C ARG A 168 -15.17 17.92 1.60
N GLY A 169 -16.34 17.89 2.23
CA GLY A 169 -17.56 17.37 1.61
C GLY A 169 -17.69 15.84 1.60
N TYR A 170 -17.01 15.14 2.52
CA TYR A 170 -17.22 13.71 2.72
C TYR A 170 -18.65 13.40 3.14
N LYS A 171 -19.26 12.38 2.52
CA LYS A 171 -20.57 11.86 2.91
C LYS A 171 -20.48 10.33 3.02
N PRO A 172 -20.96 9.73 4.12
CA PRO A 172 -21.12 8.28 4.19
C PRO A 172 -22.03 7.79 3.06
N ILE A 173 -21.63 6.71 2.40
CA ILE A 173 -22.39 6.09 1.32
C ILE A 173 -23.00 4.78 1.84
N ALA A 174 -24.29 4.58 1.57
CA ALA A 174 -24.94 3.31 1.85
C ALA A 174 -24.38 2.22 0.91
N ILE A 175 -24.02 1.08 1.48
CA ILE A 175 -23.50 -0.06 0.71
C ILE A 175 -24.65 -0.72 -0.03
N ASN A 176 -24.41 -1.05 -1.29
CA ASN A 176 -25.41 -1.71 -2.12
C ASN A 176 -25.52 -3.20 -1.82
N PRO A 177 -26.60 -3.87 -2.28
CA PRO A 177 -26.74 -5.30 -2.12
C PRO A 177 -25.51 -6.05 -2.63
N PHE A 178 -25.13 -7.09 -1.88
CA PHE A 178 -24.05 -8.00 -2.20
C PHE A 178 -24.31 -8.73 -3.52
N SER A 179 -23.24 -8.96 -4.29
CA SER A 179 -23.22 -9.77 -5.50
C SER A 179 -22.18 -10.88 -5.36
N GLU A 180 -22.66 -12.13 -5.32
CA GLU A 180 -21.81 -13.33 -5.25
C GLU A 180 -20.89 -13.48 -6.46
N GLU A 181 -21.37 -13.08 -7.64
CA GLU A 181 -20.58 -13.05 -8.87
C GLU A 181 -19.38 -12.10 -8.75
N LEU A 182 -19.62 -10.86 -8.29
CA LEU A 182 -18.56 -9.87 -8.11
C LEU A 182 -17.58 -10.28 -7.01
N TYR A 183 -18.06 -10.86 -5.92
CA TYR A 183 -17.20 -11.42 -4.88
C TYR A 183 -16.30 -12.51 -5.44
N THR A 184 -16.87 -13.48 -6.17
CA THR A 184 -16.08 -14.57 -6.76
C THR A 184 -15.01 -14.05 -7.72
N LEU A 185 -15.34 -13.02 -8.50
CA LEU A 185 -14.43 -12.37 -9.44
C LEU A 185 -13.29 -11.62 -8.73
N PHE A 186 -13.58 -10.99 -7.60
CA PHE A 186 -12.71 -10.00 -6.96
C PHE A 186 -12.15 -10.43 -5.60
N LYS A 187 -12.46 -11.65 -5.10
CA LYS A 187 -12.04 -12.14 -3.77
C LYS A 187 -10.53 -12.09 -3.49
N LEU A 188 -9.69 -12.05 -4.52
CA LEU A 188 -8.24 -11.91 -4.38
C LEU A 188 -7.85 -10.59 -3.69
N VAL A 189 -8.69 -9.57 -3.72
CA VAL A 189 -8.38 -8.31 -3.04
C VAL A 189 -8.41 -8.41 -1.51
N PHE A 190 -8.99 -9.47 -0.95
CA PHE A 190 -8.93 -9.73 0.48
C PHE A 190 -7.62 -10.40 0.90
N ASP A 191 -6.80 -10.85 -0.05
CA ASP A 191 -5.45 -11.35 0.22
C ASP A 191 -4.57 -10.21 0.77
N PRO A 192 -3.92 -10.37 1.94
CA PRO A 192 -3.00 -9.37 2.48
C PRO A 192 -1.83 -9.01 1.57
N VAL A 193 -1.46 -9.86 0.61
CA VAL A 193 -0.47 -9.50 -0.41
C VAL A 193 -0.99 -8.40 -1.35
N PHE A 194 -2.29 -8.40 -1.63
CA PHE A 194 -2.94 -7.37 -2.44
C PHE A 194 -3.37 -6.16 -1.60
N SER A 195 -3.95 -6.41 -0.43
CA SER A 195 -4.42 -5.41 0.52
C SER A 195 -3.72 -5.55 1.87
N PRO A 196 -2.46 -5.07 2.03
CA PRO A 196 -1.69 -5.24 3.26
C PRO A 196 -2.34 -4.66 4.51
N LEU A 197 -3.26 -3.69 4.37
CA LEU A 197 -4.04 -3.18 5.50
C LEU A 197 -4.95 -4.24 6.14
N LEU A 198 -5.22 -5.36 5.45
CA LEU A 198 -6.08 -6.45 5.92
C LEU A 198 -5.32 -7.61 6.57
N ALA A 199 -3.99 -7.54 6.67
CA ALA A 199 -3.20 -8.56 7.36
C ALA A 199 -3.70 -8.78 8.79
N GLU A 200 -3.51 -9.98 9.34
CA GLU A 200 -3.93 -10.28 10.71
C GLU A 200 -3.12 -9.49 11.74
N ASP A 201 -3.75 -9.16 12.87
CA ASP A 201 -3.15 -8.36 13.96
C ASP A 201 -1.83 -8.98 14.46
N SER A 202 -1.75 -10.32 14.48
CA SER A 202 -0.54 -11.08 14.84
C SER A 202 0.64 -10.83 13.89
N VAL A 203 0.39 -10.49 12.63
CA VAL A 203 1.42 -10.12 11.65
C VAL A 203 1.81 -8.66 11.85
N ILE A 204 0.83 -7.77 11.97
CA ILE A 204 1.06 -6.32 12.16
C ILE A 204 1.91 -6.03 13.39
N ALA A 205 1.66 -6.73 14.50
CA ALA A 205 2.39 -6.59 15.76
C ALA A 205 3.88 -6.96 15.69
N GLN A 206 4.32 -7.60 14.60
CA GLN A 206 5.70 -8.04 14.41
C GLN A 206 6.43 -7.26 13.31
N LEU A 207 5.78 -6.25 12.72
CA LEU A 207 6.37 -5.43 11.68
C LEU A 207 7.48 -4.52 12.22
N PRO A 208 8.46 -4.13 11.38
CA PRO A 208 9.47 -3.17 11.78
C PRO A 208 8.87 -1.76 11.91
N GLU A 209 9.61 -0.84 12.53
CA GLU A 209 9.23 0.57 12.56
C GLU A 209 8.98 1.10 11.14
N ALA A 210 8.07 2.05 11.01
CA ALA A 210 7.62 2.55 9.72
C ALA A 210 7.87 4.04 9.55
N PHE A 211 8.25 4.44 8.35
CA PHE A 211 8.04 5.80 7.87
C PHE A 211 6.88 5.77 6.88
N ILE A 212 5.88 6.64 7.09
CA ILE A 212 4.72 6.76 6.19
C ILE A 212 4.64 8.19 5.71
N LEU A 213 4.64 8.38 4.39
CA LEU A 213 4.30 9.65 3.76
C LEU A 213 2.89 9.59 3.19
N THR A 214 2.05 10.57 3.51
CA THR A 214 0.75 10.76 2.84
C THR A 214 0.66 12.15 2.22
N CYS A 215 -0.20 12.29 1.22
CA CYS A 215 -0.43 13.53 0.49
C CYS A 215 -1.88 13.98 0.71
N GLU A 216 -2.12 15.29 0.88
CA GLU A 216 -3.48 15.80 1.12
C GLU A 216 -4.40 15.64 -0.09
N PHE A 217 -3.86 15.81 -1.29
CA PHE A 217 -4.56 15.69 -2.56
C PHE A 217 -4.25 14.34 -3.21
N ASP A 218 -4.54 13.26 -2.49
CA ASP A 218 -4.36 11.88 -2.95
C ASP A 218 -5.55 11.02 -2.51
N VAL A 219 -6.09 10.22 -3.44
CA VAL A 219 -7.16 9.25 -3.15
C VAL A 219 -6.71 8.15 -2.19
N LEU A 220 -5.40 7.92 -2.06
CA LEU A 220 -4.81 6.92 -1.17
C LEU A 220 -4.41 7.46 0.21
N ARG A 221 -4.71 8.73 0.51
CA ARG A 221 -4.32 9.35 1.78
C ARG A 221 -4.82 8.52 2.96
N ASP A 222 -6.09 8.09 2.91
CA ASP A 222 -6.70 7.40 4.04
C ASP A 222 -6.20 5.97 4.19
N ASP A 223 -5.78 5.28 3.13
CA ASP A 223 -5.08 3.99 3.21
C ASP A 223 -3.83 4.12 4.12
N GLY A 224 -3.03 5.16 3.90
CA GLY A 224 -1.85 5.46 4.71
C GLY A 224 -2.18 5.85 6.15
N LEU A 225 -3.25 6.63 6.38
CA LEU A 225 -3.69 7.02 7.73
C LEU A 225 -4.19 5.82 8.54
N LEU A 226 -4.97 4.93 7.91
CA LEU A 226 -5.48 3.73 8.55
C LEU A 226 -4.35 2.75 8.87
N TYR A 227 -3.39 2.58 7.96
CA TYR A 227 -2.23 1.72 8.22
C TYR A 227 -1.32 2.28 9.31
N LYS A 228 -1.09 3.61 9.34
CA LYS A 228 -0.41 4.31 10.44
C LYS A 228 -1.08 3.98 11.77
N LYS A 229 -2.38 4.23 11.88
CA LYS A 229 -3.14 3.96 13.11
C LYS A 229 -2.98 2.50 13.52
N ARG A 230 -3.11 1.59 12.56
CA ARG A 230 -3.04 0.16 12.84
C ARG A 230 -1.67 -0.29 13.37
N LEU A 231 -0.59 0.25 12.81
CA LEU A 231 0.77 0.03 13.31
C LEU A 231 0.93 0.57 14.74
N GLU A 232 0.47 1.81 14.99
CA GLU A 232 0.54 2.47 16.30
C GLU A 232 -0.27 1.73 17.37
N ASP A 233 -1.47 1.26 17.04
CA ASP A 233 -2.34 0.47 17.93
C ASP A 233 -1.67 -0.86 18.35
N HIS A 234 -0.70 -1.36 17.58
CA HIS A 234 0.10 -2.54 17.88
C HIS A 234 1.49 -2.22 18.44
N GLY A 235 1.73 -0.98 18.85
CA GLY A 235 3.00 -0.54 19.46
C GLY A 235 4.16 -0.43 18.48
N ILE A 236 3.91 -0.46 17.16
CA ILE A 236 4.94 -0.22 16.16
C ILE A 236 5.23 1.27 16.09
N LYS A 237 6.50 1.64 16.19
CA LYS A 237 6.93 3.03 16.04
C LYS A 237 6.68 3.50 14.60
N VAL A 238 5.93 4.59 14.45
CA VAL A 238 5.66 5.22 13.15
C VAL A 238 6.17 6.65 13.14
N THR A 239 6.98 6.98 12.13
CA THR A 239 7.25 8.37 11.75
C THR A 239 6.34 8.73 10.58
N TRP A 240 5.45 9.69 10.78
CA TRP A 240 4.49 10.10 9.75
C TRP A 240 4.80 11.50 9.23
N CYS A 241 4.83 11.63 7.91
CA CYS A 241 4.97 12.89 7.20
C CYS A 241 3.74 13.11 6.32
N HIS A 242 3.03 14.21 6.54
CA HIS A 242 1.88 14.58 5.71
C HIS A 242 2.20 15.81 4.88
N LEU A 243 2.17 15.66 3.56
CA LEU A 243 2.35 16.76 2.63
C LEU A 243 1.01 17.47 2.39
N GLN A 244 0.80 18.60 3.08
CA GLN A 244 -0.43 19.40 3.00
C GLN A 244 -0.74 19.91 1.58
N GLU A 245 0.29 20.16 0.77
CA GLU A 245 0.17 20.57 -0.63
C GLU A 245 0.52 19.43 -1.60
N GLY A 246 0.75 18.22 -1.06
CA GLY A 246 1.18 17.07 -1.83
C GLY A 246 0.03 16.41 -2.58
N PHE A 247 0.38 15.79 -3.71
CA PHE A 247 -0.50 14.93 -4.50
C PHE A 247 0.21 13.60 -4.82
N HIS A 248 -0.53 12.64 -5.36
CA HIS A 248 0.02 11.33 -5.67
C HIS A 248 1.23 11.40 -6.63
N GLY A 249 2.32 10.69 -6.34
CA GLY A 249 3.51 10.66 -7.19
C GLY A 249 4.42 11.90 -7.10
N ILE A 250 4.15 12.84 -6.18
CA ILE A 250 4.92 14.08 -6.04
C ILE A 250 6.43 13.85 -5.82
N VAL A 251 6.82 12.82 -5.06
CA VAL A 251 8.23 12.51 -4.78
C VAL A 251 8.97 12.10 -6.06
N PHE A 252 8.33 11.31 -6.91
CA PHE A 252 8.89 10.92 -8.20
C PHE A 252 9.08 12.15 -9.10
N LEU A 253 8.08 13.02 -9.18
CA LEU A 253 8.11 14.21 -10.05
C LEU A 253 9.13 15.25 -9.58
N ALA A 254 9.22 15.50 -8.28
CA ALA A 254 10.13 16.48 -7.69
C ALA A 254 11.62 16.11 -7.83
N LEU A 255 11.94 14.82 -7.95
CA LEU A 255 13.31 14.32 -8.17
C LEU A 255 13.64 14.12 -9.67
N CYS A 256 12.66 14.28 -10.55
CA CYS A 256 12.83 14.18 -12.00
C CYS A 256 12.98 15.54 -12.69
N SER A 257 12.60 16.65 -12.04
CA SER A 257 12.87 18.04 -12.44
C SER A 257 14.30 18.46 -12.12
#